data_AF-A0A8C6S5N0-F1
#
_entry.id   AF-A0A8C6S5N0-F1
#
_cell.length_a   1.000
_cell.length_b   1.000
_cell.length_c   1.000
_cell.angle_alpha   90.00
_cell.angle_beta   90.00
_cell.angle_gamma   90.00
#
_symmetry.space_group_name_H-M   'P 1'
#
loop_
_entity.id
_entity.type
_entity.pdbx_description
1 polymer ?
#
loop_
_entity_poly.entity_id
_entity_poly.type
_entity_poly.pdbx_seq_one_letter_code
_entity_poly.pdbx_strand_id
1 'polypeptide(L)'
;EYLQAHVHLPSPFQGGIYYPYGHDTHGTHSSAGIPSLLNSPLSQQLNGHCAPGMTPSCCVSTAPPFRFRPRRESVDWRRIIAVDIDAVVSQIDVDALQEHITAVTFCSLDSERCPLCRSPVDPALIKLLRLAQLSVEWLLHCQEFLTLNLHSMEARLEAAGKDREQLLAQHKALEEKIKMLNGELKQRKKLIRNQQLLIKYKYKFLTNNVWCCLLYSENKSEIDRLKSETTNLKEQIVQLQHALQTKAAQVQTH
;
A
#
# COMPACT_ATOMS: atom_id res chain seq x y z
N GLU A 1 -13.46 5.33 36.14
CA GLU A 1 -12.07 5.75 36.39
C GLU A 1 -11.21 5.27 35.24
N TYR A 2 -10.71 6.18 34.39
CA TYR A 2 -9.73 5.87 33.36
C TYR A 2 -8.36 5.77 34.03
N LEU A 3 -7.75 4.57 34.06
CA LEU A 3 -6.34 4.44 34.44
C LEU A 3 -5.47 5.01 33.31
N GLN A 4 -5.01 6.24 33.49
CA GLN A 4 -3.91 6.80 32.71
C GLN A 4 -2.64 6.06 33.13
N ALA A 5 -2.18 5.12 32.30
CA ALA A 5 -0.85 4.53 32.46
C ALA A 5 0.19 5.64 32.24
N HIS A 6 0.68 6.24 33.32
CA HIS A 6 1.84 7.12 33.28
C HIS A 6 3.06 6.27 32.91
N VAL A 7 3.39 6.24 31.62
CA VAL A 7 4.68 5.74 31.15
C VAL A 7 5.73 6.68 31.74
N HIS A 8 6.49 6.21 32.73
CA HIS A 8 7.58 6.97 33.31
C HIS A 8 8.73 6.99 32.31
N LEU A 9 8.78 8.02 31.46
CA LEU A 9 9.91 8.23 30.56
C LEU A 9 11.18 8.47 31.42
N PRO A 10 12.31 7.82 31.10
CA PRO A 10 13.57 8.06 31.79
C PRO A 10 14.02 9.50 31.57
N SER A 11 14.63 10.13 32.58
CA SER A 11 15.14 11.50 32.47
C SER A 11 16.00 11.68 31.21
N PRO A 12 15.79 12.74 30.41
CA PRO A 12 16.58 12.99 29.20
C PRO A 12 17.98 13.55 29.54
N PHE A 13 18.27 13.77 30.83
CA PHE A 13 19.56 14.28 31.29
C PHE A 13 20.43 13.16 31.84
N GLN A 14 21.61 12.99 31.25
CA GLN A 14 22.60 11.98 31.64
C GLN A 14 23.97 12.66 31.79
N GLY A 15 24.56 12.63 32.99
CA GLY A 15 25.88 13.22 33.23
C GLY A 15 25.99 14.74 32.96
N GLY A 16 24.89 15.50 33.11
CA GLY A 16 24.84 16.93 32.82
C GLY A 16 24.72 17.26 31.32
N ILE A 17 24.37 16.27 30.51
CA ILE A 17 24.13 16.39 29.07
C ILE A 17 22.66 16.07 28.79
N TYR A 18 22.00 16.88 27.96
CA TYR A 18 20.64 16.62 27.50
C TYR A 18 20.65 15.80 26.20
N TYR A 19 19.91 14.70 26.23
CA TYR A 19 19.64 13.82 25.09
C TYR A 19 18.15 13.91 24.74
N PRO A 20 17.80 14.37 23.53
CA PRO A 20 16.41 14.42 23.11
C PRO A 20 15.79 13.02 23.07
N TYR A 21 14.51 12.92 23.43
CA TYR A 21 13.78 11.67 23.26
C TYR A 21 13.73 11.29 21.78
N GLY A 22 14.00 10.01 21.50
CA GLY A 22 13.70 9.44 20.19
C GLY A 22 12.20 9.47 19.97
N HIS A 23 11.76 9.86 18.78
CA HIS A 23 10.38 9.65 18.38
C HIS A 23 10.19 8.16 18.12
N ASP A 24 9.86 7.40 19.16
CA ASP A 24 9.30 6.07 19.00
C ASP A 24 8.02 6.23 18.19
N THR A 25 8.00 5.70 16.96
CA THR A 25 6.75 5.49 16.24
C THR A 25 5.97 4.44 17.01
N HIS A 26 5.17 4.89 17.97
CA HIS A 26 4.18 4.06 18.66
C HIS A 26 3.14 3.62 17.61
N GLY A 27 3.44 2.52 16.91
CA GLY A 27 2.70 2.13 15.71
C GLY A 27 3.05 0.75 15.17
N THR A 28 3.47 -0.19 16.02
CA THR A 28 3.40 -1.61 15.67
C THR A 28 3.07 -2.44 16.90
N HIS A 29 1.84 -2.30 17.40
CA HIS A 29 1.22 -3.40 18.14
C HIS A 29 0.86 -4.50 17.14
N SER A 30 1.89 -5.24 16.70
CA SER A 30 1.72 -6.52 16.01
C SER A 30 1.70 -7.62 17.07
N SER A 31 0.61 -7.70 17.82
CA SER A 31 0.25 -8.86 18.63
C SER A 31 -1.01 -9.49 18.05
N ALA A 32 -0.90 -10.01 16.83
CA ALA A 32 -1.79 -11.03 16.31
C ALA A 32 -0.94 -12.26 16.01
N GLY A 33 -0.99 -13.22 16.94
CA GLY A 33 -0.33 -14.51 16.79
C GLY A 33 -0.90 -15.27 15.61
N ILE A 34 -0.08 -15.45 14.58
CA ILE A 34 -0.24 -16.53 13.61
C ILE A 34 1.15 -17.15 13.45
N PRO A 35 1.39 -18.38 13.92
CA PRO A 35 2.61 -19.10 13.58
C PRO A 35 2.51 -19.55 12.12
N SER A 36 3.30 -18.93 11.25
CA SER A 36 3.48 -19.38 9.87
C SER A 36 4.19 -20.74 9.85
N LEU A 37 3.42 -21.81 9.91
CA LEU A 37 3.85 -23.18 9.65
C LEU A 37 3.97 -23.41 8.15
N LEU A 38 5.08 -23.01 7.54
CA LEU A 38 5.58 -23.62 6.30
C LEU A 38 7.11 -23.58 6.31
N ASN A 39 7.71 -24.53 7.03
CA ASN A 39 9.06 -24.99 6.73
C ASN A 39 8.94 -26.21 5.81
N SER A 40 9.52 -26.12 4.62
CA SER A 40 9.99 -27.30 3.88
C SER A 40 11.47 -27.07 3.51
N PRO A 41 12.34 -28.06 3.71
CA PRO A 41 13.79 -27.88 3.64
C PRO A 41 14.30 -28.05 2.20
N LEU A 42 15.57 -27.69 2.01
CA LEU A 42 16.45 -28.00 0.87
C LEU A 42 16.65 -26.86 -0.15
N SER A 43 17.60 -25.97 0.14
CA SER A 43 18.89 -25.97 -0.57
C SER A 43 19.86 -25.01 0.11
N GLN A 44 21.08 -25.50 0.35
CA GLN A 44 22.19 -24.74 0.88
C GLN A 44 22.87 -23.93 -0.24
N GLN A 45 23.32 -22.73 0.13
CA GLN A 45 24.48 -22.00 -0.39
C GLN A 45 24.43 -21.42 -1.81
N LEU A 46 24.43 -20.08 -1.91
CA LEU A 46 25.48 -19.29 -2.57
C LEU A 46 25.18 -17.78 -2.53
N ASN A 47 26.16 -17.02 -2.08
CA ASN A 47 26.53 -15.65 -2.47
C ASN A 47 25.43 -14.60 -2.76
N GLY A 48 25.38 -13.61 -1.85
CA GLY A 48 25.38 -12.19 -2.21
C GLY A 48 24.05 -11.59 -2.67
N HIS A 49 23.81 -10.37 -2.20
CA HIS A 49 22.72 -9.45 -2.56
C HIS A 49 21.44 -9.62 -1.72
N CYS A 50 21.44 -8.99 -0.53
CA CYS A 50 20.17 -8.55 0.07
C CYS A 50 19.59 -7.40 -0.77
N ALA A 51 18.40 -7.65 -1.32
CA ALA A 51 17.51 -6.63 -1.84
C ALA A 51 17.09 -5.65 -0.70
N PRO A 52 16.76 -4.38 -1.03
CA PRO A 52 16.42 -3.36 -0.04
C PRO A 52 15.01 -3.62 0.52
N GLY A 53 14.95 -4.48 1.53
CA GLY A 53 13.77 -4.65 2.37
C GLY A 53 13.65 -3.48 3.33
N MET A 54 12.49 -2.82 3.29
CA MET A 54 11.86 -1.99 4.33
C MET A 54 12.59 -2.03 5.69
N THR A 55 13.51 -1.10 5.89
CA THR A 55 13.95 -0.75 7.23
C THR A 55 12.95 0.26 7.79
N PRO A 56 12.40 0.08 9.01
CA PRO A 56 11.87 1.22 9.71
C PRO A 56 13.09 2.09 10.00
N SER A 57 13.23 3.18 9.26
CA SER A 57 14.20 4.22 9.59
C SER A 57 13.73 4.83 10.91
N CYS A 58 14.10 4.19 12.02
CA CYS A 58 14.06 4.82 13.33
C CYS A 58 15.09 5.95 13.29
N CYS A 59 14.64 7.11 12.81
CA CYS A 59 15.41 8.33 12.85
C CYS A 59 15.51 8.75 14.32
N VAL A 60 16.61 8.35 14.96
CA VAL A 60 17.12 9.00 16.16
C VAL A 60 17.13 10.49 15.86
N SER A 61 16.43 11.29 16.67
CA SER A 61 16.44 12.75 16.60
C SER A 61 17.89 13.20 16.44
N THR A 62 18.25 13.69 15.25
CA THR A 62 19.65 13.87 14.79
C THR A 62 20.34 15.07 15.45
N ALA A 63 19.75 15.61 16.52
CA ALA A 63 20.32 16.73 17.21
C ALA A 63 21.44 16.26 18.15
N PRO A 64 22.60 16.93 18.12
CA PRO A 64 23.70 16.60 19.00
C PRO A 64 23.29 16.84 20.47
N PRO A 65 23.90 16.09 21.40
CA PRO A 65 23.66 16.27 22.83
C PRO A 65 23.97 17.71 23.28
N PHE A 66 23.11 18.28 24.12
CA PHE A 66 23.30 19.64 24.64
C PHE A 66 24.08 19.66 25.95
N ARG A 67 25.02 20.62 26.04
CA ARG A 67 25.77 20.94 27.25
C ARG A 67 26.06 22.44 27.26
N PHE A 68 25.93 23.06 28.43
CA PHE A 68 26.30 24.46 28.62
C PHE A 68 27.78 24.71 28.32
N ARG A 69 28.05 25.74 27.53
CA ARG A 69 29.39 26.16 27.15
C ARG A 69 30.04 27.01 28.25
N PRO A 70 31.38 26.92 28.43
CA PRO A 70 32.10 27.85 29.29
C PRO A 70 32.03 29.26 28.70
N ARG A 71 31.78 30.26 29.54
CA ARG A 71 31.77 31.67 29.12
C ARG A 71 33.16 32.25 29.30
N ARG A 72 33.83 32.54 28.19
CA ARG A 72 35.24 33.00 28.16
C ARG A 72 35.42 34.32 27.44
N GLU A 73 34.38 34.81 26.80
CA GLU A 73 34.43 35.99 25.95
C GLU A 73 34.36 37.27 26.81
N SER A 74 35.20 38.26 26.52
CA SER A 74 35.16 39.57 27.16
C SER A 74 33.95 40.37 26.70
N VAL A 75 33.42 41.22 27.57
CA VAL A 75 32.30 42.11 27.20
C VAL A 75 32.81 43.29 26.37
N ASP A 76 32.24 43.50 25.18
CA ASP A 76 32.40 44.76 24.46
C ASP A 76 31.43 45.81 25.00
N TRP A 77 31.87 46.53 26.03
CA TRP A 77 31.07 47.56 26.68
C TRP A 77 30.68 48.70 25.74
N ARG A 78 31.49 49.04 24.73
CA ARG A 78 31.15 50.11 23.79
C ARG A 78 29.94 49.72 22.96
N ARG A 79 29.94 48.48 22.46
CA ARG A 79 28.84 47.96 21.66
C ARG A 79 27.56 47.81 22.50
N ILE A 80 27.68 47.30 23.72
CA ILE A 80 26.53 47.15 24.64
C ILE A 80 25.91 48.52 25.01
N ILE A 81 26.71 49.54 25.28
CA ILE A 81 26.21 50.88 25.64
C ILE A 81 25.53 51.57 24.44
N ALA A 82 25.94 51.25 23.21
CA ALA A 82 25.35 51.83 22.01
C ALA A 82 23.94 51.31 21.69
N VAL A 83 23.50 50.22 22.34
CA VAL A 83 22.16 49.65 22.12
C VAL A 83 21.12 50.51 22.82
N ASP A 84 20.19 51.07 22.04
CA ASP A 84 18.99 51.73 22.56
C ASP A 84 17.92 50.69 22.90
N ILE A 85 17.83 50.34 24.18
CA ILE A 85 16.90 49.31 24.68
C ILE A 85 15.44 49.75 24.49
N ASP A 86 15.14 51.03 24.68
CA ASP A 86 13.77 51.54 24.57
C ASP A 86 13.29 51.48 23.11
N ALA A 87 14.19 51.76 22.15
CA ALA A 87 13.91 51.55 20.73
C ALA A 87 13.67 50.07 20.42
N VAL A 88 14.54 49.17 20.89
CA VAL A 88 14.39 47.71 20.66
C VAL A 88 13.04 47.21 21.20
N VAL A 89 12.62 47.65 22.38
CA VAL A 89 11.35 47.25 22.99
C VAL A 89 10.16 47.86 22.26
N SER A 90 10.18 49.17 21.99
CA SER A 90 9.05 49.87 21.37
C SER A 90 8.80 49.46 19.92
N GLN A 91 9.86 49.11 19.19
CA GLN A 91 9.81 48.73 17.78
C GLN A 91 9.83 47.21 17.58
N ILE A 92 10.08 46.43 18.65
CA ILE A 92 10.27 44.98 18.58
C ILE A 92 11.37 44.66 17.55
N ASP A 93 12.49 45.37 17.65
CA ASP A 93 13.62 45.23 16.73
C ASP A 93 14.39 43.94 17.04
N VAL A 94 13.87 42.84 16.49
CA VAL A 94 14.45 41.50 16.68
C VAL A 94 15.83 41.41 16.04
N ASP A 95 16.09 42.14 14.95
CA ASP A 95 17.38 42.11 14.26
C ASP A 95 18.47 42.73 15.13
N ALA A 96 18.22 43.90 15.72
CA ALA A 96 19.13 44.53 16.67
C ALA A 96 19.38 43.66 17.91
N LEU A 97 18.33 42.99 18.44
CA LEU A 97 18.48 42.04 19.54
C LEU A 97 19.33 40.82 19.15
N GLN A 98 19.09 40.27 17.95
CA GLN A 98 19.77 39.08 17.43
C GLN A 98 21.27 39.33 17.22
N GLU A 99 21.66 40.55 16.82
CA GLU A 99 23.08 40.92 16.66
C GLU A 99 23.88 40.81 17.99
N HIS A 100 23.19 40.96 19.13
CA HIS A 100 23.80 40.99 20.45
C HIS A 100 23.63 39.67 21.22
N ILE A 101 22.68 38.82 20.84
CA ILE A 101 22.28 37.64 21.61
C ILE A 101 23.46 36.70 21.90
N THR A 102 24.31 36.43 20.90
CA THR A 102 25.49 35.55 21.08
C THR A 102 26.48 36.15 22.06
N ALA A 103 26.84 37.43 21.89
CA ALA A 103 27.82 38.09 22.73
C ALA A 103 27.35 38.19 24.19
N VAL A 104 26.08 38.54 24.43
CA VAL A 104 25.51 38.60 25.79
C VAL A 104 25.41 37.21 26.41
N THR A 105 25.03 36.19 25.62
CA THR A 105 24.89 34.83 26.12
C THR A 105 26.23 34.22 26.54
N PHE A 106 27.32 34.45 25.81
CA PHE A 106 28.61 33.76 26.03
C PHE A 106 29.70 34.59 26.73
N CYS A 107 29.42 35.84 27.10
CA CYS A 107 30.39 36.68 27.81
C CYS A 107 30.61 36.30 29.28
N SER A 108 31.80 36.61 29.79
CA SER A 108 32.19 36.49 31.21
C SER A 108 32.27 37.86 31.88
N LEU A 109 31.74 37.95 33.10
CA LEU A 109 31.90 39.10 34.00
C LEU A 109 32.90 38.88 35.13
N ASP A 110 33.57 37.73 35.18
CA ASP A 110 34.35 37.32 36.37
C ASP A 110 35.50 38.31 36.68
N SER A 111 36.04 38.94 35.64
CA SER A 111 37.15 39.90 35.73
C SER A 111 36.71 41.35 35.51
N GLU A 112 35.42 41.60 35.27
CA GLU A 112 34.93 42.95 35.00
C GLU A 112 34.89 43.79 36.27
N ARG A 113 35.21 45.08 36.14
CA ARG A 113 35.31 46.04 37.25
C ARG A 113 34.62 47.34 36.87
N CYS A 114 34.06 48.02 37.86
CA CYS A 114 33.52 49.35 37.65
C CYS A 114 34.60 50.28 37.05
N PRO A 115 34.33 50.98 35.93
CA PRO A 115 35.32 51.84 35.30
C PRO A 115 35.74 53.03 36.18
N LEU A 116 34.87 53.48 37.09
CA LEU A 116 35.10 54.66 37.92
C LEU A 116 35.84 54.32 39.23
N CYS A 117 35.38 53.32 39.98
CA CYS A 117 35.91 52.99 41.31
C CYS A 117 36.71 51.68 41.36
N ARG A 118 36.81 50.94 40.25
CA ARG A 118 37.49 49.64 40.15
C ARG A 118 36.94 48.53 41.06
N SER A 119 35.82 48.77 41.73
CA SER A 119 35.12 47.74 42.52
C SER A 119 34.66 46.58 41.63
N PRO A 120 34.67 45.34 42.15
CA PRO A 120 34.07 44.21 41.45
C PRO A 120 32.57 44.39 41.27
N VAL A 121 32.02 43.74 40.25
CA VAL A 121 30.57 43.65 40.07
C VAL A 121 29.96 42.87 41.24
N ASP A 122 28.79 43.29 41.71
CA ASP A 122 28.06 42.62 42.77
C ASP A 122 27.87 41.12 42.43
N PRO A 123 28.30 40.18 43.31
CA PRO A 123 28.10 38.75 43.12
C PRO A 123 26.65 38.33 42.84
N ALA A 124 25.65 39.04 43.40
CA ALA A 124 24.25 38.76 43.12
C ALA A 124 23.87 39.07 41.67
N LEU A 125 24.36 40.19 41.12
CA LEU A 125 24.14 40.56 39.71
C LEU A 125 24.86 39.61 38.76
N ILE A 126 26.08 39.16 39.12
CA ILE A 126 26.80 38.12 38.34
C ILE A 126 25.97 36.83 38.29
N LYS A 127 25.41 36.37 39.42
CA LYS A 127 24.56 35.17 39.46
C LYS A 127 23.28 35.35 38.65
N LEU A 128 22.64 36.51 38.75
CA LEU A 128 21.42 36.82 37.99
C LEU A 128 21.69 36.79 36.49
N LEU A 129 22.75 37.46 36.02
CA LEU A 129 23.15 37.41 34.61
C LEU A 129 23.50 35.97 34.21
N ARG A 130 24.25 35.24 35.04
CA ARG A 130 24.63 33.86 34.73
C ARG A 130 23.41 32.97 34.51
N LEU A 131 22.38 33.10 35.36
CA LEU A 131 21.11 32.39 35.19
C LEU A 131 20.43 32.81 33.88
N ALA A 132 20.31 34.11 33.61
CA ALA A 132 19.72 34.62 32.37
C ALA A 132 20.45 34.07 31.13
N GLN A 133 21.78 34.09 31.11
CA GLN A 133 22.58 33.55 30.01
C GLN A 133 22.38 32.03 29.84
N LEU A 134 22.28 31.26 30.93
CA LEU A 134 22.01 29.82 30.85
C LEU A 134 20.59 29.56 30.31
N SER A 135 19.62 30.36 30.72
CA SER A 135 18.26 30.30 30.17
C SER A 135 18.24 30.59 28.67
N VAL A 136 18.92 31.66 28.22
CA VAL A 136 18.99 32.00 26.78
C VAL A 136 19.71 30.93 25.98
N GLU A 137 20.84 30.39 26.49
CA GLU A 137 21.56 29.30 25.83
C GLU A 137 20.69 28.04 25.66
N TRP A 138 19.89 27.70 26.68
CA TRP A 138 18.93 26.61 26.59
C TRP A 138 17.82 26.90 25.56
N LEU A 139 17.29 28.13 25.55
CA LEU A 139 16.26 28.53 24.58
C LEU A 139 16.78 28.49 23.14
N LEU A 140 18.01 28.93 22.88
CA LEU A 140 18.67 28.82 21.57
C LEU A 140 18.80 27.37 21.14
N HIS A 141 19.20 26.48 22.06
CA HIS A 141 19.22 25.05 21.76
C HIS A 141 17.83 24.50 21.43
N CYS A 142 16.80 24.86 22.20
CA CYS A 142 15.43 24.47 21.90
C CYS A 142 14.98 24.98 20.53
N GLN A 143 15.32 26.22 20.17
CA GLN A 143 15.00 26.79 18.86
C GLN A 143 15.65 25.98 17.73
N GLU A 144 16.95 25.72 17.81
CA GLU A 144 17.67 24.92 16.81
C GLU A 144 17.09 23.49 16.73
N PHE A 145 16.86 22.86 17.88
CA PHE A 145 16.29 21.52 17.98
C PHE A 145 14.91 21.44 17.34
N LEU A 146 14.00 22.36 17.68
CA LEU A 146 12.65 22.37 17.14
C LEU A 146 12.65 22.69 15.64
N THR A 147 13.51 23.60 15.19
CA THR A 147 13.65 23.97 13.77
C THR A 147 14.11 22.78 12.93
N LEU A 148 15.12 22.04 13.39
CA LEU A 148 15.60 20.84 12.71
C LEU A 148 14.54 19.73 12.65
N ASN A 149 13.81 19.52 13.75
CA ASN A 149 12.73 18.54 13.77
C ASN A 149 11.58 18.93 12.85
N LEU A 150 11.20 20.20 12.82
CA LEU A 150 10.16 20.72 11.93
C LEU A 150 10.53 20.47 10.46
N HIS A 151 11.72 20.87 10.02
CA HIS A 151 12.19 20.61 8.67
C HIS A 151 12.24 19.11 8.33
N SER A 152 12.67 18.27 9.28
CA SER A 152 12.67 16.81 9.12
C SER A 152 11.25 16.26 8.93
N MET A 153 10.29 16.73 9.72
CA MET A 153 8.89 16.31 9.59
C MET A 153 8.27 16.80 8.28
N GLU A 154 8.55 18.02 7.86
CA GLU A 154 8.10 18.56 6.57
C GLU A 154 8.65 17.75 5.39
N ALA A 155 9.94 17.43 5.39
CA ALA A 155 10.55 16.61 4.35
C ALA A 155 9.92 15.21 4.29
N ARG A 156 9.61 14.61 5.44
CA ARG A 156 8.89 13.32 5.52
C ARG A 156 7.47 13.41 5.00
N LEU A 157 6.76 14.49 5.34
CA LEU A 157 5.39 14.72 4.88
C LEU A 157 5.36 14.88 3.36
N GLU A 158 6.30 15.64 2.80
CA GLU A 158 6.45 15.82 1.36
C GLU A 158 6.75 14.49 0.64
N ALA A 159 7.65 13.68 1.18
CA ALA A 159 7.95 12.34 0.64
C ALA A 159 6.72 11.42 0.67
N ALA A 160 6.00 11.36 1.80
CA ALA A 160 4.77 10.59 1.92
C ALA A 160 3.67 11.11 0.97
N GLY A 161 3.63 12.42 0.72
CA GLY A 161 2.75 13.04 -0.27
C GLY A 161 3.00 12.50 -1.69
N LYS A 162 4.28 12.44 -2.11
CA LYS A 162 4.69 11.89 -3.41
C LYS A 162 4.37 10.41 -3.54
N ASP A 163 4.64 9.62 -2.51
CA ASP A 163 4.33 8.19 -2.48
C ASP A 163 2.81 7.95 -2.63
N ARG A 164 1.99 8.74 -1.93
CA ARG A 164 0.53 8.68 -2.05
C ARG A 164 0.06 9.00 -3.47
N GLU A 165 0.61 10.03 -4.10
CA GLU A 165 0.27 10.39 -5.48
C GLU A 165 0.63 9.28 -6.48
N GLN A 166 1.82 8.67 -6.32
CA GLN A 166 2.24 7.54 -7.13
C GLN A 166 1.30 6.35 -6.97
N LEU A 167 0.94 5.99 -5.74
CA LEU A 167 0.00 4.90 -5.46
C LEU A 167 -1.38 5.18 -6.05
N LEU A 168 -1.88 6.42 -5.96
CA LEU A 168 -3.14 6.80 -6.58
C LEU A 168 -3.10 6.68 -8.10
N ALA A 169 -2.00 7.04 -8.75
CA ALA A 169 -1.82 6.87 -10.18
C ALA A 169 -1.81 5.38 -10.59
N GLN A 170 -1.09 4.53 -9.84
CA GLN A 170 -1.09 3.09 -10.05
C GLN A 170 -2.48 2.47 -9.86
N HIS A 171 -3.21 2.88 -8.83
CA HIS A 171 -4.56 2.42 -8.56
C HIS A 171 -5.49 2.72 -9.74
N LYS A 172 -5.48 3.96 -10.25
CA LYS A 172 -6.28 4.36 -11.42
C LYS A 172 -5.93 3.54 -12.67
N ALA A 173 -4.64 3.31 -12.94
CA ALA A 173 -4.21 2.49 -14.07
C ALA A 173 -4.70 1.03 -13.95
N LEU A 174 -4.69 0.45 -12.74
CA LEU A 174 -5.23 -0.88 -12.49
C LEU A 174 -6.76 -0.92 -12.65
N GLU A 175 -7.48 0.08 -12.19
CA GLU A 175 -8.93 0.19 -12.40
C GLU A 175 -9.30 0.24 -13.89
N GLU A 176 -8.56 1.02 -14.68
CA GLU A 176 -8.75 1.10 -16.14
C GLU A 176 -8.47 -0.25 -16.80
N LYS A 177 -7.42 -0.96 -16.38
CA LYS A 177 -7.11 -2.31 -16.86
C LYS A 177 -8.22 -3.30 -16.52
N ILE A 178 -8.79 -3.23 -15.31
CA ILE A 178 -9.94 -4.06 -14.92
C ILE A 178 -11.15 -3.74 -15.79
N LYS A 179 -11.44 -2.46 -16.06
CA LYS A 179 -12.54 -2.06 -16.95
C LYS A 179 -12.35 -2.61 -18.36
N MET A 180 -11.15 -2.50 -18.91
CA MET A 180 -10.79 -3.04 -20.22
C MET A 180 -10.98 -4.57 -20.28
N LEU A 181 -10.38 -5.32 -19.34
CA LEU A 181 -10.47 -6.78 -19.30
C LEU A 181 -11.91 -7.27 -19.11
N ASN A 182 -12.71 -6.56 -18.30
CA ASN A 182 -14.14 -6.85 -18.18
C ASN A 182 -14.90 -6.63 -19.50
N GLY A 183 -14.52 -5.61 -20.27
CA GLY A 183 -15.02 -5.37 -21.63
C GLY A 183 -14.71 -6.55 -22.56
N GLU A 184 -13.45 -6.97 -22.64
CA GLU A 184 -13.02 -8.11 -23.44
C GLU A 184 -13.71 -9.41 -23.01
N LEU A 185 -13.82 -9.65 -21.70
CA LEU A 185 -14.47 -10.83 -21.15
C LEU A 185 -15.96 -10.88 -21.54
N LYS A 186 -16.67 -9.75 -21.51
CA LYS A 186 -18.04 -9.65 -22.00
C LYS A 186 -18.14 -9.98 -23.49
N GLN A 187 -17.21 -9.47 -24.30
CA GLN A 187 -17.15 -9.75 -25.75
C GLN A 187 -16.88 -11.24 -26.03
N ARG A 188 -15.87 -11.84 -25.38
CA ARG A 188 -15.54 -13.27 -25.49
C ARG A 188 -16.71 -14.15 -25.06
N LYS A 189 -17.42 -13.82 -23.96
CA LYS A 189 -18.63 -14.53 -23.55
C LYS A 189 -19.75 -14.47 -24.60
N LYS A 190 -19.94 -13.33 -25.27
CA LYS A 190 -20.94 -13.19 -26.35
C LYS A 190 -20.57 -14.07 -27.55
N LEU A 191 -19.29 -14.09 -27.94
CA LEU A 191 -18.78 -14.91 -29.03
C LEU A 191 -18.96 -16.40 -28.74
N ILE A 192 -18.61 -16.87 -27.54
CA ILE A 192 -18.81 -18.26 -27.12
C ILE A 192 -20.29 -18.66 -27.16
N ARG A 193 -21.20 -17.81 -26.66
CA ARG A 193 -22.65 -18.09 -26.73
C ARG A 193 -23.14 -18.23 -28.18
N ASN A 194 -22.70 -17.35 -29.08
CA ASN A 194 -23.06 -17.43 -30.50
C ASN A 194 -22.53 -18.71 -31.14
N GLN A 195 -21.28 -19.09 -30.85
CA GLN A 195 -20.69 -20.34 -31.35
C GLN A 195 -21.43 -21.57 -30.81
N GLN A 196 -21.76 -21.60 -29.52
CA GLN A 196 -22.54 -22.69 -28.91
C GLN A 196 -23.92 -22.83 -29.56
N LEU A 197 -24.61 -21.72 -29.85
CA LEU A 197 -25.87 -21.74 -30.59
C LEU A 197 -25.69 -22.34 -31.99
N LEU A 198 -24.69 -21.88 -32.74
CA LEU A 198 -24.41 -22.40 -34.08
C LEU A 198 -24.11 -23.91 -34.07
N ILE A 199 -23.29 -24.37 -33.11
CA ILE A 199 -22.99 -25.79 -32.92
C ILE A 199 -24.25 -26.58 -32.59
N LYS A 200 -25.10 -26.07 -31.68
CA LYS A 200 -26.37 -26.70 -31.30
C LYS A 200 -27.31 -26.84 -32.51
N TYR A 201 -27.45 -25.80 -33.34
CA TYR A 201 -28.25 -25.87 -34.56
C TYR A 201 -27.68 -26.88 -35.57
N LYS A 202 -26.37 -26.89 -35.79
CA LYS A 202 -25.71 -27.88 -36.66
C LYS A 202 -25.89 -29.31 -36.17
N TYR A 203 -25.70 -29.56 -34.88
CA TYR A 203 -25.90 -30.87 -34.28
C TYR A 203 -27.34 -31.34 -34.46
N LYS A 204 -28.33 -30.48 -34.14
CA LYS A 204 -29.76 -30.80 -34.33
C LYS A 204 -30.11 -31.09 -35.80
N PHE A 205 -29.54 -30.33 -36.73
CA PHE A 205 -29.73 -30.58 -38.16
C PHE A 205 -29.16 -31.94 -38.58
N LEU A 206 -27.94 -32.27 -38.16
CA LEU A 206 -27.31 -33.55 -38.47
C LEU A 206 -28.07 -34.72 -37.86
N THR A 207 -28.47 -34.65 -36.58
CA THR A 207 -29.22 -35.72 -35.93
C THR A 207 -30.59 -35.93 -36.57
N ASN A 208 -31.31 -34.86 -36.91
CA ASN A 208 -32.57 -34.97 -37.63
C ASN A 208 -32.40 -35.63 -38.99
N ASN A 209 -31.38 -35.26 -39.76
CA ASN A 209 -31.10 -35.88 -41.06
C ASN A 209 -30.74 -37.36 -40.92
N VAL A 210 -29.86 -37.72 -39.97
CA VAL A 210 -29.48 -39.11 -39.71
C VAL A 210 -30.69 -39.94 -39.28
N TRP A 211 -31.53 -39.41 -38.38
CA TRP A 211 -32.75 -40.08 -37.94
C TRP A 211 -33.74 -40.27 -39.10
N CYS A 212 -33.88 -39.28 -39.98
CA CYS A 212 -34.72 -39.38 -41.18
C CYS A 212 -34.21 -40.47 -42.14
N CYS A 213 -32.89 -40.57 -42.35
CA CYS A 213 -32.28 -41.62 -43.16
C CYS A 213 -32.49 -43.02 -42.56
N LEU A 214 -32.31 -43.17 -41.25
CA LEU A 214 -32.52 -44.44 -40.55
C LEU A 214 -33.98 -44.89 -40.69
N LEU A 215 -34.94 -44.02 -40.39
CA LEU A 215 -36.36 -44.30 -40.57
C LEU A 215 -36.72 -44.61 -42.01
N TYR A 216 -36.17 -43.87 -42.97
CA TYR A 216 -36.41 -44.14 -44.38
C TYR A 216 -35.91 -45.55 -44.75
N SER A 217 -34.73 -45.95 -44.27
CA SER A 217 -34.17 -47.28 -44.53
C SER A 217 -34.98 -48.42 -43.90
N GLU A 218 -35.44 -48.25 -42.65
CA GLU A 218 -36.29 -49.22 -41.96
C GLU A 218 -37.63 -49.37 -42.69
N ASN A 219 -38.33 -48.27 -42.96
CA ASN A 219 -39.60 -48.30 -43.69
C ASN A 219 -39.43 -48.88 -45.10
N LYS A 220 -38.30 -48.62 -45.76
CA LYS A 220 -38.01 -49.17 -47.08
C LYS A 220 -37.87 -50.70 -47.04
N SER A 221 -37.17 -51.24 -46.03
CA SER A 221 -37.07 -52.69 -45.85
C SER A 221 -38.42 -53.34 -45.56
N GLU A 222 -39.26 -52.72 -44.73
CA GLU A 222 -40.61 -53.22 -44.43
C GLU A 222 -41.51 -53.22 -45.68
N ILE A 223 -41.45 -52.15 -46.48
CA ILE A 223 -42.14 -52.07 -47.77
C ILE A 223 -41.69 -53.20 -48.71
N ASP A 224 -40.39 -53.44 -48.81
CA ASP A 224 -39.85 -54.46 -49.71
C ASP A 224 -40.22 -55.89 -49.23
N ARG A 225 -40.32 -56.11 -47.92
CA ARG A 225 -40.87 -57.35 -47.33
C ARG A 225 -42.35 -57.54 -47.63
N LEU A 226 -43.17 -56.51 -47.40
CA LEU A 226 -44.61 -56.57 -47.71
C LEU A 226 -44.87 -56.78 -49.20
N LYS A 227 -44.03 -56.22 -50.07
CA LYS A 227 -44.09 -56.47 -51.51
C LYS A 227 -43.82 -57.93 -51.85
N SER A 228 -42.78 -58.55 -51.26
CA SER A 228 -42.47 -59.96 -51.53
C SER A 228 -43.58 -60.89 -51.04
N GLU A 229 -44.14 -60.61 -49.87
CA GLU A 229 -45.31 -61.33 -49.34
C GLU A 229 -46.54 -61.16 -50.23
N THR A 230 -46.81 -59.94 -50.70
CA THR A 230 -47.88 -59.67 -51.68
C THR A 230 -47.67 -60.46 -52.97
N THR A 231 -46.45 -60.55 -53.48
CA THR A 231 -46.17 -61.34 -54.69
C THR A 231 -46.36 -62.83 -54.45
N ASN A 232 -45.95 -63.34 -53.29
CA ASN A 232 -46.11 -64.75 -52.93
C ASN A 232 -47.59 -65.12 -52.76
N LEU A 233 -48.37 -64.31 -52.05
CA LEU A 233 -49.82 -64.51 -51.89
C LEU A 233 -50.55 -64.46 -53.22
N LYS A 234 -50.17 -63.54 -54.12
CA LYS A 234 -50.73 -63.50 -55.50
C LYS A 234 -50.45 -64.80 -56.24
N GLU A 235 -49.24 -65.34 -56.14
CA GLU A 235 -48.88 -66.61 -56.76
C GLU A 235 -49.68 -67.79 -56.17
N GLN A 236 -49.83 -67.85 -54.84
CA GLN A 236 -50.69 -68.85 -54.17
C GLN A 236 -52.15 -68.76 -54.62
N ILE A 237 -52.71 -67.55 -54.78
CA ILE A 237 -54.06 -67.35 -55.30
C ILE A 237 -54.19 -67.91 -56.72
N VAL A 238 -53.23 -67.62 -57.61
CA VAL A 238 -53.23 -68.15 -58.98
C VAL A 238 -53.18 -69.68 -58.97
N GLN A 239 -52.33 -70.27 -58.12
CA GLN A 239 -52.24 -71.73 -57.96
C GLN A 239 -53.56 -72.33 -57.45
N LEU A 240 -54.20 -71.72 -56.45
CA LEU A 240 -55.50 -72.14 -55.93
C LEU A 240 -56.61 -72.01 -56.98
N GLN A 241 -56.62 -70.92 -57.75
CA GLN A 241 -57.56 -70.72 -58.85
C GLN A 241 -57.39 -71.80 -59.93
N HIS A 242 -56.15 -72.11 -60.32
CA HIS A 242 -55.87 -73.18 -61.27
C HIS A 242 -56.30 -74.55 -60.72
N ALA A 243 -56.00 -74.86 -59.46
CA ALA A 243 -56.44 -76.10 -58.82
C ALA A 243 -57.97 -76.23 -58.74
N LEU A 244 -58.68 -75.12 -58.46
CA LEU A 244 -60.15 -75.05 -58.49
C LEU A 244 -60.70 -75.32 -59.89
N GLN A 245 -60.13 -74.71 -60.94
CA GLN A 245 -60.52 -74.96 -62.34
C GLN A 245 -60.31 -76.42 -62.73
N THR A 246 -59.17 -77.02 -62.37
CA THR A 246 -58.88 -78.44 -62.62
C THR A 246 -59.88 -79.35 -61.91
N LYS A 247 -60.22 -79.08 -60.64
CA LYS A 247 -61.23 -79.86 -59.91
C LYS A 247 -62.64 -79.66 -60.46
N ALA A 248 -63.02 -78.45 -60.85
CA ALA A 248 -64.31 -78.18 -61.50
C ALA A 248 -64.44 -78.96 -62.82
N ALA A 249 -63.37 -79.02 -63.62
CA ALA A 249 -63.32 -79.82 -64.84
C ALA A 249 -63.46 -81.33 -64.58
N GLN A 250 -62.86 -81.86 -63.51
CA GLN A 250 -63.00 -83.27 -63.10
C GLN A 250 -64.43 -83.65 -62.67
N VAL A 251 -65.17 -82.72 -62.06
CA VAL A 251 -66.58 -82.94 -61.64
C VAL A 251 -67.54 -82.94 -62.84
N GLN A 252 -67.22 -82.24 -63.94
CA GLN A 252 -68.04 -82.23 -65.16
C GLN A 252 -67.87 -83.49 -66.04
N THR A 253 -66.89 -84.34 -65.74
CA THR A 253 -66.59 -85.59 -66.47
C THR A 253 -67.12 -86.86 -65.80
N HIS A 254 -67.87 -86.73 -64.69
CA HIS A 254 -68.57 -87.81 -63.99
C HIS A 254 -70.07 -87.58 -64.01
#